data_AF-A0A2W4YN90-F1
#
_entry.id   AF-A0A2W4YN90-F1
#
_cell.length_a   1.000
_cell.length_b   1.000
_cell.length_c   1.000
_cell.angle_alpha   90.00
_cell.angle_beta   90.00
_cell.angle_gamma   90.00
#
_symmetry.space_group_name_H-M   'P 1'
#
loop_
_entity.id
_entity.type
_entity.pdbx_description
1 polymer ?
#
loop_
_entity_poly.entity_id
_entity_poly.type
_entity_poly.pdbx_seq_one_letter_code
_entity_poly.pdbx_strand_id
1 'polypeptide(L)' 'MQSSVTTAPSEPSEPSAQAVAEVIAELEAYRERLIEDFTTAAKKAKLPKSMAMAQLKSHPEIVKIEASLSQLRGQSST' A
#
# COMPACT_ATOMS: atom_id res chain seq x y z
N MET A 1 -7.88 3.53 48.37
CA MET A 1 -7.07 4.39 47.50
C MET A 1 -7.38 3.98 46.07
N GLN A 2 -7.98 4.89 45.29
CA GLN A 2 -8.40 4.63 43.92
C GLN A 2 -7.17 4.65 43.02
N SER A 3 -6.83 3.51 42.42
CA SER A 3 -5.83 3.42 41.36
C SER A 3 -6.39 4.05 40.11
N SER A 4 -6.11 5.34 39.93
CA SER A 4 -6.23 6.01 38.65
C SER A 4 -4.94 5.74 37.89
N VAL A 5 -4.95 4.82 36.93
CA VAL A 5 -4.09 5.00 35.77
C VAL A 5 -4.99 5.25 34.57
N THR A 6 -5.08 6.54 34.31
CA THR A 6 -5.72 7.19 33.19
C THR A 6 -5.07 6.68 31.90
N THR A 7 -5.90 6.08 31.05
CA THR A 7 -5.90 6.19 29.59
C THR A 7 -5.04 7.35 29.06
N ALA A 8 -3.97 7.03 28.32
CA ALA A 8 -3.37 7.96 27.38
C ALA A 8 -3.76 7.52 25.96
N PRO A 9 -4.80 8.11 25.36
CA PRO A 9 -4.97 8.11 23.92
C PRO A 9 -4.39 9.42 23.37
N SER A 10 -3.78 9.33 22.18
CA SER A 10 -3.66 10.45 21.23
C SER A 10 -2.55 11.47 21.49
N GLU A 11 -1.43 11.27 20.79
CA GLU A 11 -0.74 12.37 20.11
C GLU A 11 -0.73 12.04 18.61
N PRO A 12 -1.30 12.89 17.72
CA PRO A 12 -0.99 12.84 16.30
C PRO A 12 0.40 13.47 16.11
N SER A 13 1.43 12.75 16.54
CA SER A 13 2.81 13.08 16.15
C SER A 13 2.88 12.89 14.64
N GLU A 14 3.37 13.89 13.92
CA GLU A 14 3.67 13.75 12.49
C GLU A 14 4.43 12.43 12.29
N PRO A 15 4.01 11.59 11.32
CA PRO A 15 4.63 10.30 11.14
C PRO A 15 6.12 10.51 10.91
N SER A 16 6.96 9.82 11.68
CA SER A 16 8.41 9.93 11.51
C SER A 16 8.77 9.50 10.09
N ALA A 17 9.84 10.09 9.53
CA ALA A 17 10.30 9.71 8.18
C ALA A 17 10.53 8.19 8.06
N GLN A 18 10.96 7.54 9.14
CA GLN A 18 11.11 6.09 9.21
C GLN A 18 9.76 5.36 9.14
N ALA A 19 8.75 5.80 9.89
CA ALA A 19 7.42 5.20 9.84
C ALA A 19 6.79 5.35 8.44
N VAL A 20 6.99 6.49 7.77
CA VAL A 20 6.54 6.69 6.38
C VAL A 20 7.26 5.74 5.42
N ALA A 21 8.58 5.55 5.58
CA ALA A 21 9.36 4.63 4.76
C ALA A 21 8.94 3.17 4.96
N GLU A 22 8.64 2.74 6.18
CA GLU A 22 8.14 1.40 6.49
C GLU A 22 6.78 1.15 5.82
N VAL A 23 5.85 2.10 5.93
CA VAL A 23 4.53 2.00 5.26
C VAL A 23 4.67 1.96 3.73
N ILE A 24 5.58 2.75 3.16
CA ILE A 24 5.88 2.71 1.71
C ILE A 24 6.37 1.31 1.31
N ALA A 25 7.31 0.73 2.05
CA ALA A 25 7.85 -0.59 1.76
C ALA A 25 6.78 -1.69 1.85
N GLU A 26 5.89 -1.62 2.85
CA GLU A 26 4.77 -2.55 2.98
C GLU A 26 3.77 -2.44 1.82
N LEU A 27 3.43 -1.22 1.40
CA LEU A 27 2.53 -0.97 0.27
C LEU A 27 3.13 -1.46 -1.05
N GLU A 28 4.43 -1.27 -1.27
CA GLU A 28 5.14 -1.79 -2.44
C GLU A 28 5.13 -3.32 -2.49
N ALA A 29 5.47 -3.97 -1.36
CA ALA A 29 5.43 -5.42 -1.26
C ALA A 29 4.02 -5.98 -1.49
N TYR A 30 2.99 -5.29 -0.97
CA TYR A 30 1.61 -5.68 -1.20
C TYR A 30 1.20 -5.54 -2.68
N ARG A 31 1.60 -4.45 -3.34
CA ARG A 31 1.37 -4.25 -4.78
C ARG A 31 2.02 -5.36 -5.61
N GLU A 32 3.26 -5.73 -5.29
CA GLU A 32 3.98 -6.79 -6.00
C GLU A 32 3.29 -8.14 -5.87
N ARG A 33 2.85 -8.50 -4.66
CA ARG A 33 2.07 -9.72 -4.43
C ARG A 33 0.77 -9.74 -5.23
N LEU A 34 0.05 -8.63 -5.29
CA LEU A 34 -1.16 -8.53 -6.12
C LEU A 34 -0.87 -8.75 -7.61
N ILE A 35 0.24 -8.18 -8.11
CA ILE A 35 0.67 -8.38 -9.49
C ILE A 35 1.02 -9.85 -9.75
N GLU A 36 1.73 -10.50 -8.82
CA GLU A 36 2.09 -11.92 -8.93
C GLU A 36 0.85 -12.81 -8.92
N ASP A 37 -0.05 -12.62 -7.96
CA ASP A 37 -1.29 -13.37 -7.82
C ASP A 37 -2.15 -13.21 -9.08
N PHE A 38 -2.32 -11.97 -9.56
CA PHE A 38 -3.07 -11.68 -10.78
C PHE A 38 -2.43 -12.32 -12.00
N THR A 39 -1.12 -12.17 -12.20
CA THR A 39 -0.42 -12.72 -13.37
C THR A 39 -0.43 -14.26 -13.35
N THR A 40 -0.36 -14.87 -12.18
CA THR A 40 -0.49 -16.31 -12.00
C THR A 40 -1.90 -16.79 -12.36
N ALA A 41 -2.94 -16.10 -11.88
CA ALA A 41 -4.33 -16.39 -12.25
C ALA A 41 -4.57 -16.20 -13.75
N ALA A 42 -4.08 -15.12 -14.35
CA ALA A 42 -4.19 -14.83 -15.78
C ALA A 42 -3.52 -15.91 -16.64
N LYS A 43 -2.32 -16.38 -16.24
CA LYS A 43 -1.63 -17.51 -16.89
C LYS A 43 -2.46 -18.79 -16.83
N LYS A 44 -3.02 -19.13 -15.66
CA LYS A 44 -3.90 -20.30 -15.50
C LYS A 44 -5.17 -20.20 -16.36
N ALA A 45 -5.71 -18.99 -16.51
CA ALA A 45 -6.84 -18.69 -17.37
C ALA A 45 -6.49 -18.59 -18.87
N LYS A 46 -5.20 -18.75 -19.23
CA LYS A 46 -4.67 -18.58 -20.60
C LYS A 46 -5.00 -17.21 -21.21
N LEU A 47 -5.09 -16.18 -20.36
CA LEU A 47 -5.39 -14.83 -20.79
C LEU A 47 -4.22 -14.28 -21.63
N PRO A 48 -4.48 -13.65 -22.79
CA PRO A 48 -3.43 -13.03 -23.58
C PRO A 48 -2.67 -11.97 -22.77
N LYS A 49 -1.34 -11.92 -22.91
CA LYS A 49 -0.48 -10.98 -22.17
C LYS A 49 -0.94 -9.53 -22.29
N SER A 50 -1.35 -9.09 -23.48
CA SER A 50 -1.85 -7.73 -23.71
C SER A 50 -3.10 -7.42 -22.85
N MET A 51 -4.04 -8.35 -22.79
CA MET A 51 -5.24 -8.22 -21.95
C MET A 51 -4.89 -8.23 -20.46
N ALA A 52 -4.02 -9.14 -20.02
CA ALA A 52 -3.57 -9.20 -18.64
C ALA A 52 -2.92 -7.88 -18.20
N MET A 53 -2.05 -7.29 -19.03
CA MET A 53 -1.42 -6.00 -18.73
C MET A 53 -2.43 -4.84 -18.72
N ALA A 54 -3.42 -4.83 -19.62
CA ALA A 54 -4.47 -3.81 -19.63
C ALA A 54 -5.33 -3.87 -18.36
N GLN A 55 -5.67 -5.07 -17.90
CA GLN A 55 -6.39 -5.28 -16.65
C GLN A 55 -5.54 -4.90 -15.43
N LEU A 56 -4.26 -5.28 -15.41
CA LEU A 56 -3.35 -4.93 -14.32
C LEU A 56 -3.21 -3.41 -14.16
N LYS A 57 -3.07 -2.68 -15.28
CA LYS A 57 -3.02 -1.20 -15.29
C LYS A 57 -4.29 -0.55 -14.72
N SER A 58 -5.43 -1.21 -14.91
CA SER A 58 -6.74 -0.71 -14.46
C SER A 58 -7.20 -1.39 -13.17
N HIS A 59 -6.33 -2.16 -12.50
CA HIS A 59 -6.70 -2.91 -11.32
C HIS A 59 -6.95 -1.94 -10.17
N PRO A 60 -8.16 -1.89 -9.60
CA PRO A 60 -8.57 -0.81 -8.71
C PRO A 60 -7.68 -0.70 -7.48
N GLU A 61 -7.27 -1.84 -6.91
CA GLU A 61 -6.40 -1.85 -5.74
C GLU A 61 -4.97 -1.39 -6.05
N ILE A 62 -4.44 -1.74 -7.23
CA ILE A 62 -3.10 -1.29 -7.65
C ILE A 62 -3.12 0.21 -7.86
N VAL A 63 -4.14 0.75 -8.52
CA VAL A 63 -4.30 2.19 -8.75
C VAL A 63 -4.38 2.96 -7.42
N LYS A 64 -5.12 2.43 -6.43
CA LYS A 64 -5.17 3.04 -5.09
C LYS A 64 -3.82 3.02 -4.40
N ILE A 65 -3.11 1.89 -4.43
CA ILE A 65 -1.78 1.79 -3.82
C ILE A 65 -0.80 2.77 -4.47
N GLU A 66 -0.79 2.87 -5.81
CA GLU A 66 0.04 3.83 -6.53
C GLU A 66 -0.27 5.28 -6.15
N ALA A 67 -1.57 5.62 -6.01
CA ALA A 67 -1.98 6.94 -5.53
C ALA A 67 -1.47 7.21 -4.11
N SER A 68 -1.66 6.26 -3.19
CA SER A 68 -1.16 6.36 -1.81
C SER A 68 0.36 6.49 -1.75
N LEU A 69 1.10 5.69 -2.53
CA LEU A 69 2.55 5.77 -2.64
C LEU A 69 3.01 7.13 -3.15
N SER A 70 2.33 7.68 -4.16
CA SER A 70 2.63 9.03 -4.67
C SER A 70 2.37 10.11 -3.61
N GLN A 71 1.32 9.97 -2.81
CA GLN A 71 1.01 10.91 -1.73
C GLN A 71 2.06 10.84 -0.61
N LEU A 72 2.40 9.63 -0.14
CA LEU A 72 3.38 9.42 0.94
C LEU A 72 4.78 9.91 0.55
N ARG A 73 5.22 9.62 -0.69
CA ARG A 73 6.49 10.12 -1.22
C ARG A 73 6.49 11.63 -1.44
N GLY A 74 5.36 12.18 -1.89
CA GLY A 74 5.18 13.63 -2.04
C GLY A 74 5.24 14.36 -0.69
N GLN A 75 4.72 13.76 0.37
CA GLN A 75 4.81 14.27 1.74
C GLN A 75 6.23 14.19 2.33
N SER A 76 7.10 13.33 1.78
CA SER A 76 8.50 13.19 2.25
C SER A 76 9.45 14.24 1.65
N SER A 77 8.97 15.14 0.78
CA SER A 77 9.78 16.11 0.02
C SER A 77 9.60 17.57 0.44
N THR A 78 8.97 17.83 1.59
CA THR A 78 8.82 19.18 2.20
C THR A 78 9.42 19.18 3.58
#